data_AF-A0A2V6C7J1-F1
#
_entry.id   AF-A0A2V6C7J1-F1
#
_cell.length_a   1.000
_cell.length_b   1.000
_cell.length_c   1.000
_cell.angle_alpha   90.00
_cell.angle_beta   90.00
_cell.angle_gamma   90.00
#
_symmetry.space_group_name_H-M   'P 1'
#
loop_
_entity.id
_entity.type
_entity.pdbx_description
1 polymer ?
#
loop_
_entity_poly.entity_id
_entity_poly.type
_entity_poly.pdbx_seq_one_letter_code
_entity_poly.pdbx_strand_id
1 'polypeptide(L)'
;MSNTPVENQSPIDKARTAALAIGGLGTFLIAALLVAAMRHYTRPEPVGANRVEERYKNLQEQRAADAKALNEYDWQDKDKGIVRLPIQRAVELTLQEWQNPAAARSNLISRVEKATAVPPPKPNIYE
;
A
#
# COMPACT_ATOMS: atom_id res chain seq x y z
N MET A 1 14.18 -18.01 71.56
CA MET A 1 14.79 -18.31 70.25
C MET A 1 14.45 -19.74 69.86
N SER A 2 13.55 -19.95 68.91
CA SER A 2 13.32 -21.27 68.30
C SER A 2 14.28 -21.44 67.13
N ASN A 3 15.30 -22.27 67.31
CA ASN A 3 16.22 -22.64 66.24
C ASN A 3 15.50 -23.60 65.29
N THR A 4 15.33 -23.20 64.03
CA THR A 4 14.87 -24.08 62.98
C THR A 4 15.95 -25.13 62.71
N PRO A 5 15.61 -26.43 62.57
CA PRO A 5 16.58 -27.42 62.14
C PRO A 5 16.96 -27.10 60.69
N VAL A 6 18.23 -26.80 60.48
CA VAL A 6 18.81 -26.69 59.13
C VAL A 6 18.86 -28.11 58.59
N GLU A 7 17.89 -28.44 57.74
CA GLU A 7 17.78 -29.75 57.10
C GLU A 7 19.03 -30.01 56.25
N ASN A 8 19.94 -30.82 56.79
CA ASN A 8 21.20 -31.18 56.15
C ASN A 8 20.94 -32.23 55.07
N GLN A 9 20.42 -31.76 53.94
CA GLN A 9 20.16 -32.58 52.76
C GLN A 9 21.44 -33.27 52.28
N SER A 10 21.40 -34.59 52.12
CA SER A 10 22.56 -35.36 51.68
C SER A 10 23.04 -34.89 50.29
N PRO A 11 24.36 -34.91 50.02
CA PRO A 11 24.89 -34.47 48.72
C PRO A 11 24.34 -35.30 47.55
N ILE A 12 23.92 -36.54 47.81
CA ILE A 12 23.34 -37.45 46.83
C ILE A 12 21.93 -36.98 46.40
N ASP A 13 21.11 -36.52 47.34
CA ASP A 13 19.74 -36.06 47.06
C ASP A 13 19.73 -34.74 46.29
N LYS A 14 20.67 -33.83 46.61
CA LYS A 14 20.88 -32.60 45.83
C LYS A 14 21.30 -32.90 44.40
N ALA A 15 22.23 -33.84 44.20
CA ALA A 15 22.70 -34.23 42.87
C ALA A 15 21.57 -34.87 42.03
N ARG A 16 20.74 -35.72 42.64
CA ARG A 16 19.56 -36.31 41.98
C ARG A 16 18.52 -35.26 41.59
N THR A 17 18.24 -34.32 42.49
CA THR A 17 17.27 -33.24 42.24
C THR A 17 17.77 -32.30 41.13
N ALA A 18 19.06 -31.97 41.14
CA ALA A 18 19.69 -31.18 40.07
C ALA A 18 19.67 -31.92 38.72
N ALA A 19 19.97 -33.22 38.69
CA ALA A 19 19.92 -34.03 37.47
C ALA A 19 18.49 -34.10 36.89
N LEU A 20 17.48 -34.29 37.74
CA LEU A 20 16.07 -34.29 37.32
C LEU A 20 15.62 -32.92 36.81
N ALA A 21 16.03 -31.83 37.49
CA ALA A 21 15.72 -30.47 37.05
C ALA A 21 16.36 -30.16 35.68
N ILE A 22 17.63 -30.53 35.48
CA ILE A 22 18.34 -30.34 34.20
C ILE A 22 17.72 -31.19 33.09
N GLY A 23 17.38 -32.46 33.37
CA GLY A 23 16.73 -33.34 32.40
C GLY A 23 15.34 -32.85 32.00
N GLY A 24 14.56 -32.38 32.98
CA GLY A 24 13.27 -31.74 32.75
C GLY A 24 13.40 -30.50 31.88
N LEU A 25 14.27 -29.55 32.27
CA LEU A 25 14.56 -28.33 31.50
C LEU A 25 15.02 -28.64 30.08
N GLY A 26 15.94 -29.59 29.91
CA GLY A 26 16.43 -30.00 28.60
C GLY A 26 15.32 -30.55 27.71
N THR A 27 14.45 -31.39 28.26
CA THR A 27 13.31 -31.95 27.52
C THR A 27 12.31 -30.86 27.12
N PHE A 28 11.99 -29.93 28.02
CA PHE A 28 11.12 -28.80 27.72
C PHE A 28 11.73 -27.87 26.66
N LEU A 29 13.04 -27.62 26.70
CA LEU A 29 13.71 -26.80 25.70
C LEU A 29 13.71 -27.46 24.32
N ILE A 30 13.98 -28.76 24.25
CA ILE A 30 13.93 -29.53 23.00
C ILE A 30 12.51 -29.51 22.43
N ALA A 31 11.50 -29.77 23.27
CA ALA A 31 10.09 -29.71 22.86
C ALA A 31 9.69 -28.31 22.37
N ALA A 32 10.10 -27.25 23.07
CA ALA A 32 9.84 -25.86 22.69
C ALA A 32 10.49 -25.51 21.35
N LEU A 33 11.74 -25.92 21.13
CA LEU A 33 12.45 -25.73 19.86
C LEU A 33 11.77 -26.47 18.71
N LEU A 34 11.36 -27.72 18.92
CA LEU A 34 10.64 -28.50 17.91
C LEU A 34 9.29 -27.88 17.57
N VAL A 35 8.54 -27.41 18.56
CA VAL A 35 7.27 -26.70 18.33
C VAL A 35 7.50 -25.38 17.61
N ALA A 36 8.56 -24.62 17.95
CA ALA A 36 8.89 -23.39 17.26
C ALA A 36 9.27 -23.62 15.80
N ALA A 37 10.10 -24.64 15.53
CA ALA A 37 10.47 -25.06 14.18
C ALA A 37 9.24 -25.51 13.39
N MET A 38 8.42 -26.40 13.95
CA MET A 38 7.18 -26.88 13.32
C MET A 38 6.21 -25.72 13.03
N ARG A 39 6.08 -24.75 13.95
CA ARG A 39 5.29 -23.55 13.71
C ARG A 39 5.89 -22.65 12.63
N HIS A 40 7.19 -22.64 12.43
CA HIS A 40 7.80 -21.85 11.36
C HIS A 40 7.58 -22.50 9.99
N TYR A 41 7.78 -23.83 9.88
CA TYR A 41 7.65 -24.57 8.63
C TYR A 41 6.20 -24.84 8.21
N THR A 42 5.29 -25.05 9.16
CA THR A 42 3.88 -25.42 8.88
C THR A 42 2.95 -24.21 8.89
N ARG A 43 3.47 -22.97 9.00
CA ARG A 43 2.66 -21.76 8.80
C ARG A 43 2.30 -21.69 7.32
N PRO A 44 1.01 -21.84 6.94
CA PRO A 44 0.62 -21.60 5.56
C PRO A 44 0.96 -20.15 5.22
N GLU A 45 1.33 -19.92 3.96
CA GLU A 45 1.56 -18.57 3.45
C GLU A 45 0.34 -17.69 3.84
N PRO A 46 0.55 -16.48 4.39
CA PRO A 46 -0.55 -15.64 4.84
C PRO A 46 -1.58 -15.49 3.73
N VAL A 47 -2.81 -15.92 4.00
CA VAL A 47 -3.88 -15.96 2.99
C VAL A 47 -4.06 -14.54 2.44
N GLY A 48 -3.60 -14.31 1.21
CA GLY A 48 -3.67 -13.01 0.56
C GLY A 48 -2.40 -12.15 0.58
N ALA A 49 -1.23 -12.65 1.00
CA ALA A 49 0.04 -11.94 0.83
C ALA A 49 0.25 -11.46 -0.62
N ASN A 50 0.01 -12.35 -1.59
CA ASN A 50 0.05 -12.04 -3.02
C ASN A 50 -0.94 -10.93 -3.42
N ARG A 51 -2.15 -10.89 -2.84
CA ARG A 51 -3.14 -9.83 -3.10
C ARG A 51 -2.79 -8.50 -2.45
N VAL A 52 -2.05 -8.51 -1.35
CA VAL A 52 -1.54 -7.29 -0.73
C VAL A 52 -0.45 -6.70 -1.60
N GLU A 53 0.48 -7.52 -2.07
CA GLU A 53 1.53 -7.10 -3.01
C GLU A 53 0.96 -6.54 -4.32
N GLU A 54 -0.01 -7.23 -4.91
CA GLU A 54 -0.70 -6.78 -6.12
C GLU A 54 -1.37 -5.41 -5.91
N ARG A 55 -2.06 -5.22 -4.78
CA ARG A 55 -2.66 -3.92 -4.44
C ARG A 55 -1.63 -2.81 -4.31
N TYR A 56 -0.49 -3.08 -3.71
CA TYR A 56 0.59 -2.08 -3.61
C TYR A 56 1.19 -1.74 -4.98
N LYS A 57 1.38 -2.74 -5.85
CA LYS A 57 1.85 -2.51 -7.23
C LYS A 57 0.87 -1.65 -8.02
N ASN A 58 -0.42 -2.00 -8.00
CA ASN A 58 -1.47 -1.23 -8.69
C ASN A 58 -1.57 0.20 -8.16
N LEU A 59 -1.38 0.40 -6.87
CA LEU A 59 -1.37 1.73 -6.25
C LEU A 59 -0.12 2.53 -6.64
N GLN A 60 1.05 1.91 -6.73
CA GLN A 60 2.25 2.59 -7.25
C GLN A 60 2.10 2.98 -8.72
N GLU A 61 1.55 2.09 -9.54
CA GLU A 61 1.30 2.36 -10.95
C GLU A 61 0.30 3.51 -11.14
N GLN A 62 -0.80 3.51 -10.39
CA GLN A 62 -1.76 4.64 -10.40
C GLN A 62 -1.10 5.95 -9.98
N ARG A 63 -0.31 5.95 -8.88
CA ARG A 63 0.39 7.16 -8.45
C ARG A 63 1.40 7.65 -9.48
N ALA A 64 2.08 6.75 -10.19
CA ALA A 64 3.00 7.12 -11.26
C ALA A 64 2.25 7.69 -12.47
N ALA A 65 1.11 7.11 -12.84
CA ALA A 65 0.25 7.63 -13.89
C ALA A 65 -0.31 9.02 -13.53
N ASP A 66 -0.79 9.21 -12.30
CA ASP A 66 -1.28 10.48 -11.79
C ASP A 66 -0.18 11.54 -11.75
N ALA A 67 1.03 11.17 -11.30
CA ALA A 67 2.18 12.08 -11.28
C ALA A 67 2.54 12.57 -12.68
N LYS A 68 2.53 11.68 -13.68
CA LYS A 68 2.71 12.09 -15.09
C LYS A 68 1.56 12.97 -15.55
N ALA A 69 0.32 12.59 -15.23
CA ALA A 69 -0.85 13.33 -15.65
C ALA A 69 -0.90 14.76 -15.12
N LEU A 70 -0.40 14.99 -13.90
CA LEU A 70 -0.38 16.30 -13.26
C LEU A 70 0.79 17.18 -13.68
N ASN A 71 1.92 16.59 -14.11
CA ASN A 71 3.16 17.33 -14.33
C ASN A 71 3.60 17.39 -15.80
N GLU A 72 3.03 16.57 -16.67
CA GLU A 72 3.44 16.48 -18.07
C GLU A 72 2.31 16.91 -19.02
N TYR A 73 2.73 17.44 -20.18
CA TYR A 73 1.82 17.71 -21.28
C TYR A 73 1.44 16.41 -21.98
N ASP A 74 0.16 16.27 -22.28
CA ASP A 74 -0.34 15.11 -23.02
C ASP A 74 -1.63 15.46 -23.76
N TRP A 75 -2.08 14.59 -24.64
CA TRP A 75 -3.37 14.74 -25.31
C TRP A 75 -4.50 14.18 -24.46
N GLN A 76 -5.55 14.96 -24.25
CA GLN A 76 -6.78 14.48 -23.62
C GLN A 76 -7.75 13.93 -24.67
N ASP A 77 -7.92 14.65 -25.78
CA ASP A 77 -8.76 14.26 -26.92
C ASP A 77 -8.15 14.85 -28.20
N LYS A 78 -7.53 13.99 -29.03
CA LYS A 78 -6.85 14.43 -30.26
C LYS A 78 -7.84 14.87 -31.33
N ASP A 79 -9.00 14.22 -31.41
CA ASP A 79 -10.02 14.51 -32.42
C ASP A 79 -10.64 15.89 -32.19
N LYS A 80 -10.78 16.28 -30.92
CA LYS A 80 -11.26 17.62 -30.52
C LYS A 80 -10.14 18.65 -30.34
N GLY A 81 -8.88 18.25 -30.46
CA GLY A 81 -7.72 19.11 -30.25
C GLY A 81 -7.54 19.58 -28.80
N ILE A 82 -7.97 18.78 -27.82
CA ILE A 82 -7.89 19.09 -26.39
C ILE A 82 -6.62 18.48 -25.81
N VAL A 83 -5.78 19.34 -25.23
CA VAL A 83 -4.53 18.96 -24.55
C VAL A 83 -4.68 19.09 -23.04
N ARG A 84 -4.03 18.19 -22.31
CA ARG A 84 -3.79 18.29 -20.87
C ARG A 84 -2.51 19.10 -20.64
N LEU A 85 -2.61 20.07 -19.73
CA LEU A 85 -1.49 20.91 -19.32
C LEU A 85 -1.04 20.48 -17.91
N PRO A 86 0.25 20.62 -17.57
CA PRO A 86 0.72 20.50 -16.20
C PRO A 86 -0.03 21.46 -15.28
N ILE A 87 -0.34 21.00 -14.06
CA ILE A 87 -1.19 21.74 -13.13
C ILE A 87 -0.63 23.11 -12.79
N GLN A 88 0.70 23.22 -12.64
CA GLN A 88 1.37 24.48 -12.38
C GLN A 88 1.09 25.51 -13.49
N ARG A 89 1.21 25.09 -14.74
CA ARG A 89 0.94 25.95 -15.90
C ARG A 89 -0.54 26.30 -16.03
N ALA A 90 -1.42 25.34 -15.74
CA ALA A 90 -2.86 25.57 -15.74
C ALA A 90 -3.25 26.66 -14.72
N VAL A 91 -2.68 26.63 -13.52
CA VAL A 91 -2.91 27.65 -12.49
C VAL A 91 -2.41 29.02 -12.92
N GLU A 92 -1.18 29.12 -13.45
CA GLU A 92 -0.63 30.38 -13.97
C GLU A 92 -1.52 31.01 -15.04
N LEU A 93 -1.94 30.21 -16.03
CA LEU A 93 -2.81 30.66 -17.10
C LEU A 93 -4.19 31.09 -16.57
N THR A 94 -4.72 30.36 -15.58
CA THR A 94 -5.99 30.72 -14.95
C THR A 94 -5.89 32.07 -14.24
N LEU A 95 -4.82 32.30 -13.46
CA LEU A 95 -4.58 33.57 -12.77
C LEU A 95 -4.40 34.75 -13.75
N GLN A 96 -3.78 34.49 -14.91
CA GLN A 96 -3.63 35.47 -15.97
C GLN A 96 -4.97 35.79 -16.66
N GLU A 97 -5.76 34.78 -16.99
CA GLU A 97 -7.06 34.94 -17.66
C GLU A 97 -8.08 35.63 -16.75
N TRP A 98 -8.07 35.30 -15.45
CA TRP A 98 -9.01 35.86 -14.47
C TRP A 98 -8.74 37.32 -14.06
N GLN A 99 -7.70 37.97 -14.59
CA GLN A 99 -7.51 39.42 -14.44
C GLN A 99 -8.70 40.21 -15.02
N ASN A 100 -9.38 39.64 -16.03
CA ASN A 100 -10.67 40.14 -16.53
C ASN A 100 -11.74 39.04 -16.40
N PRO A 101 -12.48 38.99 -15.28
CA PRO A 101 -13.41 37.90 -14.99
C PRO A 101 -14.54 37.74 -16.02
N ALA A 102 -15.01 38.83 -16.62
CA ALA A 102 -16.10 38.79 -17.61
C ALA A 102 -15.64 38.09 -18.90
N ALA A 103 -14.44 38.46 -19.39
CA ALA A 103 -13.83 37.82 -20.55
C ALA A 103 -13.48 36.35 -20.28
N ALA A 104 -12.88 36.06 -19.12
CA ALA A 104 -12.51 34.70 -18.70
C ALA A 104 -13.72 33.76 -18.68
N ARG A 105 -14.83 34.20 -18.09
CA ARG A 105 -16.06 33.40 -18.02
C ARG A 105 -16.64 33.13 -19.41
N SER A 106 -16.67 34.14 -20.28
CA SER A 106 -17.14 33.96 -21.66
C SER A 106 -16.28 32.94 -22.42
N ASN A 107 -14.96 33.04 -22.31
CA ASN A 107 -14.02 32.11 -22.94
C ASN A 107 -14.20 30.68 -22.40
N LEU A 108 -14.34 30.52 -21.08
CA LEU A 108 -14.60 29.22 -20.46
C LEU A 108 -15.87 28.58 -21.01
N ILE A 109 -16.97 29.32 -21.13
CA ILE A 109 -18.23 28.80 -21.70
C ILE A 109 -18.02 28.32 -23.14
N SER A 110 -17.40 29.14 -24.00
CA SER A 110 -17.13 28.76 -25.39
C SER A 110 -16.22 27.52 -25.50
N ARG A 111 -15.24 27.38 -24.61
CA ARG A 111 -14.35 26.20 -24.55
C ARG A 111 -15.10 24.95 -24.12
N VAL A 112 -15.98 25.06 -23.13
CA VAL A 112 -16.81 23.94 -22.65
C VAL A 112 -17.76 23.48 -23.76
N GLU A 113 -18.45 24.41 -24.43
CA GLU A 113 -19.34 24.10 -25.56
C GLU A 113 -18.61 23.36 -26.67
N LYS A 114 -17.40 23.80 -27.04
CA LYS A 114 -16.57 23.11 -28.04
C LYS A 114 -16.18 21.70 -27.58
N ALA A 115 -15.85 21.52 -26.30
CA ALA A 115 -15.43 20.24 -25.76
C ALA A 115 -16.59 19.22 -25.65
N THR A 116 -17.80 19.69 -25.35
CA THR A 116 -19.00 18.85 -25.17
C THR A 116 -19.87 18.72 -26.41
N ALA A 117 -19.56 19.44 -27.49
CA ALA A 117 -20.24 19.32 -28.77
C ALA A 117 -20.28 17.85 -29.23
N VAL A 118 -21.49 17.40 -29.63
CA VAL A 118 -21.71 16.06 -30.16
C VAL A 118 -21.08 15.99 -31.57
N PRO A 119 -20.24 14.97 -31.85
CA PRO A 119 -19.66 14.82 -33.18
C PRO A 119 -20.77 14.61 -34.23
N PRO A 120 -20.58 15.10 -35.47
CA PRO A 120 -21.57 14.91 -36.52
C PRO A 120 -21.84 13.42 -36.76
N PRO A 121 -23.09 13.03 -37.09
CA PRO A 121 -23.42 11.64 -37.37
C PRO A 121 -22.55 11.14 -38.52
N LYS A 122 -21.97 9.94 -38.37
CA LYS A 122 -21.20 9.32 -39.45
C LYS A 122 -22.11 9.17 -40.68
N PRO A 123 -21.63 9.49 -41.90
CA PRO A 123 -22.39 9.26 -43.12
C PRO A 123 -22.84 7.79 -43.19
N ASN A 124 -24.13 7.57 -43.42
CA ASN A 124 -24.65 6.22 -43.63
C ASN A 124 -24.08 5.70 -44.96
N ILE A 125 -23.38 4.57 -44.93
CA ILE A 125 -22.74 3.95 -46.11
C ILE A 125 -23.80 3.24 -46.99
N TYR A 126 -25.05 3.15 -46.51
CA TYR A 126 -26.14 2.39 -47.14
C TYR A 126 -27.35 3.25 -47.57
N GLU A 127 -27.25 4.59 -47.49
CA GLU A 127 -28.20 5.56 -48.08
C GLU A 127 -27.56 6.24 -49.29
#